data_AF-A0A498FYS7-F1
#
_entry.id   AF-A0A498FYS7-F1
#
_cell.length_a   1.000
_cell.length_b   1.000
_cell.length_c   1.000
_cell.angle_alpha   90.00
_cell.angle_beta   90.00
_cell.angle_gamma   90.00
#
_symmetry.space_group_name_H-M   'P 1'
#
loop_
_entity.id
_entity.type
_entity.pdbx_description
1 polymer ?
#
loop_
_entity_poly.entity_id
_entity_poly.type
_entity_poly.pdbx_seq_one_letter_code
_entity_poly.pdbx_strand_id
1 'polypeptide(L)'
;MAPTDPASDATGVPESDLAVARATDPRAIEEVAADLGLSADDVERRGDGVAKLTHAAVRDAVGDGADASGAAAESAGTTVLVTGMSPTPKGEGKTVTTVGLGQGLAALGER
;
A
#
# COMPACT_ATOMS: atom_id res chain seq x y z
N MET A 1 -0.17 18.61 27.78
CA MET A 1 0.21 18.40 26.39
C MET A 1 0.91 19.67 25.94
N ALA A 2 2.25 19.66 25.87
CA ALA A 2 3.00 20.85 25.46
C ALA A 2 2.69 21.13 23.97
N PRO A 3 2.51 22.40 23.57
CA PRO A 3 2.34 22.73 22.16
C PRO A 3 3.63 22.36 21.42
N THR A 4 3.51 21.50 20.43
CA THR A 4 4.59 21.20 19.48
C THR A 4 4.96 22.48 18.74
N ASP A 5 6.26 22.78 18.74
CA ASP A 5 6.83 23.95 18.08
C ASP A 5 6.63 23.83 16.54
N PRO A 6 5.89 24.76 15.91
CA PRO A 6 5.66 24.74 14.46
C PRO A 6 6.94 24.97 13.63
N ALA A 7 8.07 25.31 14.27
CA ALA A 7 9.34 25.56 13.60
C ALA A 7 10.23 24.32 13.39
N SER A 8 9.80 23.11 13.79
CA SER A 8 10.61 21.88 13.59
C SER A 8 10.42 21.18 12.23
N ASP A 9 9.42 21.58 11.43
CA ASP A 9 9.22 21.06 10.07
C ASP A 9 9.97 21.91 9.03
N ALA A 10 11.29 21.78 9.02
CA ALA A 10 12.11 22.29 7.93
C ALA A 10 12.01 21.36 6.71
N THR A 11 10.90 21.37 5.99
CA THR A 11 10.86 20.94 4.57
C THR A 11 9.87 21.80 3.82
N GLY A 12 10.37 22.64 2.90
CA GLY A 12 9.52 23.43 2.01
C GLY A 12 8.53 22.53 1.27
N VAL A 13 7.29 22.99 1.14
CA VAL A 13 6.24 22.29 0.39
C VAL A 13 6.81 21.87 -0.97
N PRO A 14 6.75 20.57 -1.34
CA PRO A 14 7.26 20.12 -2.61
C PRO A 14 6.57 20.86 -3.76
N GLU A 15 7.34 21.19 -4.79
CA GLU A 15 6.84 21.98 -5.93
C GLU A 15 5.73 21.26 -6.73
N SER A 16 5.74 19.92 -6.74
CA SER A 16 4.67 19.08 -7.32
C SER A 16 4.78 17.61 -6.90
N ASP A 17 3.71 16.83 -7.08
CA ASP A 17 3.72 15.37 -6.87
C ASP A 17 4.78 14.67 -7.73
N LEU A 18 5.03 15.17 -8.95
CA LEU A 18 6.06 14.62 -9.83
C LEU A 18 7.47 14.87 -9.28
N ALA A 19 7.70 16.03 -8.65
CA ALA A 19 8.97 16.33 -8.00
C ALA A 19 9.20 15.40 -6.81
N VAL A 20 8.17 15.15 -6.00
CA VAL A 20 8.23 14.16 -4.90
C VAL A 20 8.56 12.78 -5.46
N ALA A 21 7.83 12.31 -6.47
CA ALA A 21 8.04 10.99 -7.06
C ALA A 21 9.45 10.79 -7.63
N ARG A 22 10.06 11.83 -8.22
CA ARG A 22 11.43 11.78 -8.76
C ARG A 22 12.52 11.87 -7.70
N ALA A 23 12.22 12.48 -6.54
CA ALA A 23 13.16 12.61 -5.44
C ALA A 23 13.19 11.38 -4.53
N THR A 24 12.15 10.55 -4.58
CA THR A 24 12.08 9.28 -3.83
C THR A 24 13.07 8.26 -4.39
N ASP A 25 13.78 7.58 -3.50
CA ASP A 25 14.55 6.38 -3.81
C ASP A 25 13.67 5.14 -3.51
N PRO A 26 13.06 4.51 -4.53
CA PRO A 26 12.18 3.37 -4.31
C PRO A 26 13.00 2.11 -3.97
N ARG A 27 12.51 1.33 -3.01
CA ARG A 27 13.05 -0.01 -2.76
C ARG A 27 12.86 -0.92 -3.97
N ALA A 28 13.74 -1.90 -4.13
CA ALA A 28 13.55 -2.96 -5.10
C ALA A 28 12.23 -3.71 -4.83
N ILE A 29 11.50 -4.08 -5.87
CA ILE A 29 10.18 -4.70 -5.72
C ILE A 29 10.24 -6.05 -4.99
N GLU A 30 11.38 -6.74 -5.06
CA GLU A 30 11.65 -8.00 -4.37
C GLU A 30 11.72 -7.83 -2.85
N GLU A 31 12.22 -6.69 -2.37
CA GLU A 31 12.22 -6.39 -0.94
C GLU A 31 10.78 -6.18 -0.44
N VAL A 32 9.93 -5.55 -1.26
CA VAL A 32 8.49 -5.42 -0.96
C VAL A 32 7.79 -6.77 -0.96
N ALA A 33 8.12 -7.65 -1.89
CA ALA A 33 7.58 -9.01 -1.93
C ALA A 33 8.03 -9.83 -0.70
N ALA A 34 9.30 -9.70 -0.29
CA ALA A 34 9.85 -10.39 0.86
C ALA A 34 9.15 -9.99 2.18
N ASP A 35 8.78 -8.71 2.34
CA ASP A 35 8.00 -8.25 3.50
C ASP A 35 6.65 -8.99 3.62
N LEU A 36 6.07 -9.42 2.50
CA LEU A 36 4.85 -10.20 2.45
C LEU A 36 5.08 -11.71 2.65
N GLY A 37 6.33 -12.16 2.73
CA GLY A 37 6.70 -13.58 2.83
C GLY A 37 6.77 -14.28 1.46
N LEU A 38 6.83 -13.53 0.37
CA LEU A 38 6.94 -14.07 -0.98
C LEU A 38 8.40 -14.27 -1.38
N SER A 39 8.66 -15.34 -2.12
CA SER A 39 9.98 -15.69 -2.65
C SER A 39 10.19 -15.16 -4.08
N ALA A 40 11.40 -15.33 -4.61
CA ALA A 40 11.71 -14.94 -5.99
C ALA A 40 10.90 -15.72 -7.04
N ASP A 41 10.50 -16.95 -6.73
CA ASP A 41 9.71 -17.80 -7.64
C ASP A 41 8.22 -17.39 -7.67
N ASP A 42 7.78 -16.59 -6.69
CA ASP A 42 6.43 -16.07 -6.60
C ASP A 42 6.22 -14.79 -7.43
N VAL A 43 7.31 -14.19 -7.94
CA VAL A 43 7.30 -12.88 -8.61
C VAL A 43 7.88 -12.90 -10.02
N GLU A 44 7.13 -12.36 -10.98
CA GLU A 44 7.59 -12.07 -12.34
C GLU A 44 7.91 -10.58 -12.49
N ARG A 45 9.21 -10.24 -12.42
CA ARG A 45 9.67 -8.84 -12.47
C ARG A 45 9.44 -8.16 -13.82
N ARG A 46 9.18 -6.85 -13.76
CA ARG A 46 8.93 -5.94 -14.88
C ARG A 46 9.71 -4.64 -14.66
N GLY A 47 11.03 -4.72 -14.80
CA GLY A 47 11.93 -3.68 -14.31
C GLY A 47 12.13 -3.78 -12.80
N ASP A 48 12.61 -2.70 -12.19
CA ASP A 48 13.10 -2.73 -10.79
C ASP A 48 12.00 -2.48 -9.74
N GLY A 49 10.97 -1.70 -10.11
CA GLY A 49 9.92 -1.26 -9.17
C GLY A 49 8.58 -1.96 -9.35
N VAL A 50 8.47 -2.93 -10.25
CA VAL A 50 7.19 -3.59 -10.59
C VAL A 50 7.39 -5.08 -10.80
N ALA A 51 6.49 -5.89 -10.25
CA ALA A 51 6.42 -7.31 -10.47
C ALA A 51 4.95 -7.76 -10.53
N LYS A 52 4.71 -8.87 -11.22
CA LYS A 52 3.45 -9.61 -11.11
C LYS A 52 3.62 -10.78 -10.16
N LEU A 53 2.55 -11.16 -9.47
CA LEU A 53 2.52 -12.41 -8.71
C LEU A 53 2.18 -13.57 -9.65
N THR A 54 2.82 -14.73 -9.44
CA THR A 54 2.43 -15.93 -10.16
C THR A 54 1.04 -16.40 -9.71
N HIS A 55 0.34 -17.11 -10.58
CA HIS A 55 -0.97 -17.67 -10.21
C HIS A 55 -0.88 -18.70 -9.08
N ALA A 56 0.26 -19.37 -8.91
CA ALA A 56 0.49 -20.29 -7.81
C ALA A 56 0.58 -19.53 -6.48
N ALA A 57 1.39 -18.49 -6.40
CA ALA A 57 1.52 -17.64 -5.21
C ALA A 57 0.17 -17.05 -4.76
N VAL A 58 -0.66 -16.60 -5.70
CA VAL A 58 -2.01 -16.11 -5.38
C VAL A 58 -2.89 -17.22 -4.81
N ARG A 59 -2.89 -18.41 -5.42
CA ARG A 59 -3.69 -19.56 -4.96
C ARG A 59 -3.25 -20.06 -3.59
N ASP A 60 -1.94 -20.10 -3.34
CA ASP A 60 -1.40 -20.51 -2.04
C ASP A 60 -1.80 -19.52 -0.94
N ALA A 61 -1.86 -18.22 -1.25
CA ALA A 61 -2.26 -17.18 -0.31
C ALA A 61 -3.77 -17.17 0.01
N VAL A 62 -4.64 -17.43 -0.98
CA VAL A 62 -6.10 -17.33 -0.82
C VAL A 62 -6.80 -18.69 -0.65
N GLY A 63 -6.12 -19.80 -0.95
CA GLY A 63 -6.65 -21.15 -1.00
C GLY A 63 -7.51 -21.45 -2.24
N ASP A 64 -7.69 -22.73 -2.56
CA ASP A 64 -8.57 -23.20 -3.66
C ASP A 64 -10.08 -23.02 -3.36
N GLY A 65 -10.42 -22.56 -2.14
CA GLY A 65 -11.77 -22.53 -1.57
C GLY A 65 -12.45 -21.16 -1.52
N ALA A 66 -12.07 -20.21 -2.37
CA ALA A 66 -12.89 -19.01 -2.60
C ALA A 66 -14.11 -19.38 -3.46
N ASP A 67 -14.95 -20.31 -3.00
CA ASP A 67 -16.27 -20.45 -3.57
C ASP A 67 -17.13 -19.24 -3.16
N ALA A 68 -18.16 -18.96 -3.94
CA ALA A 68 -19.02 -17.80 -3.80
C ALA A 68 -19.86 -17.78 -2.49
N SER A 69 -19.61 -18.67 -1.52
CA SER A 69 -20.33 -18.76 -0.26
C SER A 69 -19.82 -17.80 0.83
N GLY A 70 -18.68 -17.14 0.62
CA GLY A 70 -18.16 -16.16 1.59
C GLY A 70 -17.61 -16.77 2.89
N ALA A 71 -17.38 -18.09 2.93
CA ALA A 71 -16.60 -18.70 3.99
C ALA A 71 -15.13 -18.34 3.79
N ALA A 72 -14.66 -17.33 4.53
CA ALA A 72 -13.28 -16.90 4.55
C ALA A 72 -12.35 -18.11 4.79
N ALA A 73 -11.28 -18.22 4.02
CA ALA A 73 -10.10 -18.95 4.46
C ALA A 73 -9.81 -18.50 5.91
N GLU A 74 -9.52 -19.43 6.83
CA GLU A 74 -9.33 -19.16 8.26
C GLU A 74 -8.19 -18.13 8.56
N SER A 75 -7.52 -17.62 7.52
CA SER A 75 -6.44 -16.64 7.51
C SER A 75 -6.76 -15.29 6.82
N ALA A 76 -8.01 -15.00 6.44
CA ALA A 76 -8.33 -13.77 5.71
C ALA A 76 -8.08 -12.50 6.54
N GLY A 77 -7.26 -11.59 6.02
CA GLY A 77 -6.99 -10.27 6.64
C GLY A 77 -8.22 -9.36 6.67
N THR A 78 -8.13 -8.25 7.40
CA THR A 78 -9.23 -7.28 7.52
C THR A 78 -9.38 -6.45 6.24
N THR A 79 -10.56 -6.45 5.63
CA THR A 79 -10.84 -5.59 4.45
C THR A 79 -11.38 -4.23 4.87
N VAL A 80 -10.66 -3.16 4.51
CA VAL A 80 -11.07 -1.77 4.76
C VAL A 80 -11.46 -1.09 3.44
N LEU A 81 -12.74 -0.76 3.28
CA LEU A 81 -13.24 -0.01 2.12
C LEU A 81 -13.14 1.50 2.37
N VAL A 82 -12.25 2.16 1.64
CA VAL A 82 -12.17 3.63 1.60
C VAL A 82 -13.12 4.16 0.53
N THR A 83 -14.10 4.97 0.94
CA THR A 83 -15.05 5.64 0.03
C THR A 83 -15.05 7.15 0.28
N GLY A 84 -15.77 7.90 -0.55
CA GLY A 84 -15.96 9.33 -0.35
C GLY A 84 -17.33 9.80 -0.82
N MET A 85 -17.62 11.06 -0.54
CA MET A 85 -18.80 11.74 -1.06
C MET A 85 -18.79 11.85 -2.60
N SER A 86 -19.93 12.25 -3.17
CA SER A 86 -20.05 12.56 -4.59
C SER A 86 -18.94 13.52 -5.04
N PRO A 87 -18.30 13.28 -6.21
CA PRO A 87 -17.18 14.09 -6.68
C PRO A 87 -17.52 15.58 -6.79
N THR A 88 -16.54 16.41 -6.47
CA THR A 88 -16.58 17.86 -6.53
C THR A 88 -15.33 18.39 -7.23
N PRO A 89 -15.36 19.62 -7.78
CA PRO A 89 -14.19 20.22 -8.41
C PRO A 89 -12.98 20.42 -7.49
N LYS A 90 -13.18 20.43 -6.16
CA LYS A 90 -12.11 20.61 -5.17
C LYS A 90 -11.32 19.34 -4.91
N GLY A 91 -11.83 18.18 -5.33
CA GLY A 91 -11.26 16.87 -5.03
C GLY A 91 -11.50 16.44 -3.59
N GLU A 92 -11.71 15.13 -3.40
CA GLU A 92 -12.02 14.57 -2.08
C GLU A 92 -10.81 13.86 -1.44
N GLY A 93 -9.71 13.69 -2.19
CA GLY A 93 -8.50 13.05 -1.68
C GLY A 93 -8.61 11.54 -1.43
N LYS A 94 -9.63 10.85 -1.97
CA LYS A 94 -9.87 9.41 -1.72
C LYS A 94 -8.60 8.55 -1.85
N THR A 95 -7.88 8.65 -2.98
CA THR A 95 -6.66 7.87 -3.23
C THR A 95 -5.51 8.25 -2.29
N VAL A 96 -5.36 9.55 -1.99
CA VAL A 96 -4.33 10.04 -1.04
C VAL A 96 -4.60 9.44 0.34
N THR A 97 -5.86 9.42 0.76
CA THR A 97 -6.28 8.80 2.02
C THR A 97 -6.05 7.29 2.02
N THR A 98 -6.34 6.58 0.92
CA THR A 98 -6.08 5.13 0.83
C THR A 98 -4.60 4.79 0.99
N VAL A 99 -3.71 5.52 0.31
CA VAL A 99 -2.26 5.30 0.42
C VAL A 99 -1.76 5.68 1.82
N GLY A 100 -2.17 6.84 2.33
CA GLY A 100 -1.77 7.31 3.66
C GLY A 100 -2.28 6.43 4.80
N LEU A 101 -3.47 5.85 4.67
CA LEU A 101 -3.99 4.88 5.64
C LEU A 101 -3.11 3.63 5.70
N GLY A 102 -2.73 3.07 4.55
CA GLY A 102 -1.81 1.93 4.49
C GLY A 102 -0.44 2.24 5.11
N GLN A 103 0.12 3.41 4.80
CA GLN A 103 1.38 3.87 5.39
C GLN A 103 1.27 4.06 6.91
N GLY A 104 0.16 4.63 7.40
CA GLY A 104 -0.10 4.83 8.82
C GLY A 104 -0.24 3.52 9.59
N LEU A 105 -0.97 2.55 9.04
CA LEU A 105 -1.10 1.20 9.63
C LEU A 105 0.25 0.49 9.71
N ALA A 106 1.04 0.53 8.62
CA ALA A 106 2.39 -0.04 8.62
C ALA A 106 3.30 0.61 9.66
N ALA A 107 3.23 1.95 9.83
CA ALA A 107 3.99 2.66 10.85
C ALA A 107 3.58 2.30 12.29
N LEU A 108 2.34 1.82 12.49
CA LEU A 108 1.83 1.31 13.77
C LEU A 108 2.17 -0.18 13.99
N GLY A 109 2.78 -0.85 13.02
CA GLY A 109 3.13 -2.27 13.10
C GLY A 109 1.99 -3.22 12.73
N GLU A 110 0.91 -2.71 12.15
CA GLU A 110 -0.19 -3.53 11.63
C GLU A 110 0.22 -4.16 10.29
N ARG A 111 -0.24 -5.39 10.05
CA ARG A 111 0.02 -6.17 8.83
C ARG A 111 -1.28 -6.72 8.24
#